data_AF-A0A3D2M457-F1
#
_entry.id   AF-A0A3D2M457-F1
#
_cell.length_a   1.000
_cell.length_b   1.000
_cell.length_c   1.000
_cell.angle_alpha   90.00
_cell.angle_beta   90.00
_cell.angle_gamma   90.00
#
_symmetry.space_group_name_H-M   'P 1'
#
loop_
_entity.id
_entity.type
_entity.pdbx_description
1 polymer ?
#
loop_
_entity_poly.entity_id
_entity_poly.type
_entity_poly.pdbx_seq_one_letter_code
_entity_poly.pdbx_strand_id
1 'polypeptide(L)'
;RRGRFLVGAYNEELGVKDVTWLAPHAEEMTVEHWQDGNNRCMGMLLDGRAQPTGIRRAGSDATLLIVVNSHHDIVNFSLPEVPQGIYWNRLIDTNNPNARPERFEFSDEYALTGRSLLLFELIKEEE
;
A
#
# COMPACT_ATOMS: atom_id res chain seq x y z
N ARG A 1 9.09 -1.62 16.97
CA ARG A 1 10.02 -2.26 15.99
C ARG A 1 9.54 -3.67 15.72
N ARG A 2 9.20 -4.01 14.47
CA ARG A 2 8.78 -5.35 14.05
C ARG A 2 9.95 -6.34 14.20
N GLY A 3 9.69 -7.52 14.78
CA GLY A 3 10.69 -8.57 15.03
C GLY A 3 10.62 -9.75 14.05
N ARG A 4 9.75 -9.65 13.03
CA ARG A 4 9.54 -10.68 12.00
C ARG A 4 9.64 -10.07 10.61
N PHE A 5 10.16 -10.84 9.67
CA PHE A 5 10.12 -10.47 8.25
C PHE A 5 8.68 -10.42 7.73
N LEU A 6 8.46 -9.61 6.69
CA LEU A 6 7.23 -9.61 5.91
C LEU A 6 7.22 -10.85 5.03
N VAL A 7 6.11 -11.59 5.02
CA VAL A 7 6.02 -12.86 4.29
C VAL A 7 4.86 -12.92 3.28
N GLY A 8 3.87 -12.03 3.38
CA GLY A 8 2.69 -12.00 2.52
C GLY A 8 1.72 -13.17 2.76
N ALA A 9 1.97 -13.98 3.78
CA ALA A 9 1.11 -15.09 4.16
C ALA A 9 -0.14 -14.58 4.88
N TYR A 10 -1.31 -15.05 4.47
CA TYR A 10 -2.56 -14.74 5.13
C TYR A 10 -2.61 -15.36 6.52
N ASN A 11 -2.93 -14.55 7.53
CA ASN A 11 -3.18 -15.03 8.89
C ASN A 11 -4.69 -15.20 9.09
N GLU A 12 -5.17 -16.44 9.12
CA GLU A 12 -6.59 -16.75 9.29
C GLU A 12 -7.19 -16.23 10.60
N GLU A 13 -6.42 -16.21 11.69
CA GLU A 13 -6.89 -15.72 13.00
C GLU A 13 -7.10 -14.20 13.02
N LEU A 14 -6.28 -13.46 12.27
CA LEU A 14 -6.34 -12.00 12.20
C LEU A 14 -7.09 -11.48 10.97
N GLY A 15 -7.38 -12.36 10.01
CA GLY A 15 -8.05 -12.01 8.76
C GLY A 15 -7.23 -11.10 7.82
N VAL A 16 -5.91 -11.06 7.97
CA VAL A 16 -5.04 -10.10 7.25
C VAL A 16 -3.71 -10.70 6.79
N LYS A 17 -3.13 -10.15 5.72
CA LYS A 17 -1.72 -10.33 5.32
C LYS A 17 -0.87 -9.23 5.94
N ASP A 18 0.40 -9.49 6.21
CA ASP A 18 1.32 -8.44 6.65
C ASP A 18 1.81 -7.52 5.53
N VAL A 19 1.87 -8.05 4.31
CA VAL A 19 2.11 -7.31 3.07
C VAL A 19 1.27 -7.86 1.94
N THR A 20 0.71 -6.97 1.12
CA THR A 20 0.06 -7.32 -0.16
C THR A 20 0.70 -6.49 -1.27
N TRP A 21 1.12 -7.14 -2.35
CA TRP A 21 1.65 -6.46 -3.54
C TRP A 21 0.53 -6.23 -4.54
N LEU A 22 0.41 -5.01 -5.03
CA LEU A 22 -0.70 -4.57 -5.85
C LEU A 22 -0.23 -4.15 -7.24
N ALA A 23 -0.98 -4.58 -8.25
CA ALA A 23 -0.91 -4.03 -9.59
C ALA A 23 -1.54 -2.62 -9.61
N PRO A 24 -1.33 -1.82 -10.69
CA PRO A 24 -1.85 -0.45 -10.77
C PRO A 24 -3.36 -0.30 -10.57
N HIS A 25 -4.13 -1.32 -10.92
CA HIS A 25 -5.59 -1.36 -10.77
C HIS A 25 -6.04 -1.88 -9.39
N ALA A 26 -5.18 -1.77 -8.37
CA ALA A 26 -5.44 -2.16 -6.98
C ALA A 26 -5.71 -3.66 -6.71
N GLU A 27 -5.53 -4.53 -7.70
CA GLU A 27 -5.62 -5.98 -7.48
C GLU A 27 -4.28 -6.58 -7.03
N GLU A 28 -4.34 -7.69 -6.29
CA GLU A 28 -3.13 -8.40 -5.86
C GLU A 28 -2.35 -8.92 -7.08
N MET A 29 -1.04 -8.70 -7.09
CA MET A 29 -0.17 -9.15 -8.16
C MET A 29 -0.18 -10.67 -8.29
N THR A 30 -0.53 -11.17 -9.47
CA THR A 30 -0.40 -12.58 -9.83
C THR A 30 1.03 -12.91 -10.25
N VAL A 31 1.34 -14.21 -10.39
CA VAL A 31 2.66 -14.66 -10.88
C VAL A 31 2.96 -14.10 -12.28
N GLU A 32 1.95 -14.00 -13.13
CA GLU A 32 2.07 -13.45 -14.48
C GLU A 32 2.43 -11.96 -14.43
N HIS A 33 1.79 -11.19 -13.56
CA HIS A 33 2.12 -9.78 -13.33
C HIS A 33 3.57 -9.58 -12.86
N TRP A 34 4.11 -10.54 -12.08
CA TRP A 34 5.51 -10.51 -11.64
C TRP A 34 6.51 -10.86 -12.74
N GLN A 35 6.11 -11.72 -13.68
CA GLN A 35 6.96 -12.16 -14.77
C GLN A 35 6.93 -11.21 -15.98
N ASP A 36 5.96 -10.30 -16.05
CA ASP A 36 5.91 -9.27 -17.08
C ASP A 36 6.94 -8.15 -16.83
N GLY A 37 8.00 -8.13 -17.64
CA GLY A 37 9.04 -7.08 -17.59
C GLY A 37 8.57 -5.67 -17.98
N ASN A 38 7.34 -5.53 -18.49
CA ASN A 38 6.72 -4.23 -18.73
C ASN A 38 5.99 -3.70 -17.49
N ASN A 39 5.73 -4.55 -16.49
CA ASN A 39 5.07 -4.13 -15.27
C ASN A 39 6.04 -3.33 -14.39
N ARG A 40 6.01 -2.01 -14.56
CA ARG A 40 6.98 -1.08 -13.97
C ARG A 40 6.36 -0.18 -12.90
N CYS A 41 5.11 -0.39 -12.55
CA CYS A 41 4.42 0.31 -11.48
C CYS A 41 3.76 -0.70 -10.54
N MET A 42 4.00 -0.57 -9.24
CA MET A 42 3.49 -1.51 -8.23
C MET A 42 3.21 -0.80 -6.90
N GLY A 43 2.22 -1.32 -6.18
CA GLY A 43 1.90 -0.95 -4.81
C GLY A 43 2.36 -2.00 -3.82
N MET A 44 2.77 -1.57 -2.63
CA MET A 44 3.04 -2.40 -1.47
C MET A 44 2.18 -1.91 -0.31
N LEU A 45 1.15 -2.68 0.02
CA LEU A 45 0.26 -2.43 1.14
C LEU A 45 0.78 -3.16 2.38
N LEU A 46 1.15 -2.41 3.40
CA LEU A 46 1.64 -2.91 4.68
C LEU A 46 0.53 -2.81 5.73
N ASP A 47 0.01 -3.94 6.19
CA ASP A 47 -1.08 -3.94 7.18
C ASP A 47 -0.52 -3.83 8.61
N GLY A 48 -0.74 -2.68 9.24
CA GLY A 48 -0.29 -2.42 10.61
C GLY A 48 -1.01 -3.25 11.68
N ARG A 49 -2.10 -3.94 11.34
CA ARG A 49 -2.80 -4.91 12.22
C ARG A 49 -2.10 -6.25 12.27
N ALA A 50 -1.23 -6.55 11.31
CA ALA A 50 -0.53 -7.82 11.28
C ALA A 50 0.43 -7.97 12.46
N GLN A 51 0.51 -9.18 13.00
CA GLN A 51 1.30 -9.49 14.19
C GLN A 51 2.79 -9.10 14.03
N PRO A 52 3.31 -8.17 14.86
CA PRO A 52 4.66 -7.65 14.65
C PRO A 52 5.78 -8.52 15.28
N THR A 53 5.43 -9.45 16.17
CA THR A 53 6.38 -10.29 16.93
C THR A 53 5.92 -11.75 16.97
N GLY A 54 6.61 -12.63 17.71
CA GLY A 54 6.14 -14.00 17.98
C GLY A 54 4.97 -14.09 18.98
N ILE A 55 4.67 -13.00 19.69
CA ILE A 55 3.58 -12.94 20.69
C ILE A 55 2.26 -12.76 19.95
N ARG A 56 1.29 -13.66 20.16
CA ARG A 56 -0.01 -13.69 19.47
C ARG A 56 -0.88 -12.51 19.90
N ARG A 57 -0.76 -11.39 19.22
CA ARG A 57 -1.57 -10.17 19.38
C ARG A 57 -1.58 -9.41 18.05
N ALA A 58 -2.72 -8.83 17.68
CA ALA A 58 -2.79 -7.90 16.56
C ALA A 58 -1.81 -6.73 16.76
N GLY A 59 -1.22 -6.28 15.65
CA GLY A 59 -0.47 -5.03 15.62
C GLY A 59 -1.38 -3.83 15.81
N SER A 60 -0.78 -2.70 16.16
CA SER A 60 -1.46 -1.41 16.29
C SER A 60 -0.69 -0.33 15.50
N ASP A 61 0.11 -0.75 14.53
CA ASP A 61 0.89 0.16 13.70
C ASP A 61 -0.03 0.79 12.62
N ALA A 62 0.41 1.89 12.02
CA ALA A 62 -0.27 2.47 10.87
C ALA A 62 -0.27 1.49 9.69
N THR A 63 -1.37 1.47 8.93
CA THR A 63 -1.44 0.76 7.65
C THR A 63 -0.95 1.70 6.55
N LEU A 64 0.05 1.28 5.79
CA LEU A 64 0.73 2.14 4.81
C LEU A 64 0.60 1.55 3.40
N LEU A 65 0.45 2.42 2.40
CA LEU A 65 0.57 2.06 0.99
C LEU A 65 1.76 2.81 0.39
N ILE A 66 2.74 2.06 -0.10
CA ILE A 66 3.87 2.59 -0.85
C ILE A 66 3.62 2.27 -2.32
N VAL A 67 3.66 3.28 -3.20
CA VAL A 67 3.51 3.06 -4.65
C VAL A 67 4.78 3.53 -5.34
N VAL A 68 5.33 2.69 -6.22
CA VAL A 68 6.56 2.98 -6.96
C VAL A 68 6.29 2.89 -8.44
N ASN A 69 6.52 3.99 -9.17
CA ASN A 69 6.49 4.01 -10.62
C ASN A 69 7.92 4.09 -11.18
N SER A 70 8.47 2.95 -11.60
CA SER A 70 9.73 2.86 -12.33
C SER A 70 9.58 3.02 -13.85
N HIS A 71 8.36 3.20 -14.36
CA HIS A 71 8.08 3.58 -15.74
C HIS A 71 8.48 5.04 -15.99
N HIS A 72 8.70 5.41 -17.26
CA HIS A 72 9.25 6.73 -17.63
C HIS A 72 8.16 7.76 -17.90
N ASP A 73 6.93 7.29 -18.02
CA ASP A 73 5.74 8.08 -18.25
C ASP A 73 4.73 7.85 -17.11
N ILE A 74 3.64 8.61 -17.15
CA ILE A 74 2.55 8.56 -16.19
C ILE A 74 1.92 7.16 -16.16
N VAL A 75 1.62 6.68 -14.95
CA VAL A 75 0.79 5.50 -14.72
C VAL A 75 -0.30 5.86 -13.72
N ASN A 76 -1.55 5.60 -14.07
CA ASN A 76 -2.66 5.74 -13.14
C ASN A 76 -2.66 4.56 -12.17
N PHE A 77 -2.77 4.86 -10.88
CA PHE A 77 -2.85 3.86 -9.83
C PHE A 77 -4.14 4.09 -9.04
N SER A 78 -4.99 3.06 -8.99
CA SER A 78 -6.22 3.09 -8.19
C SER A 78 -5.89 2.85 -6.72
N LEU A 79 -6.43 3.66 -5.82
CA LEU A 79 -6.21 3.49 -4.39
C LEU A 79 -7.09 2.34 -3.85
N PRO A 80 -6.51 1.30 -3.23
CA PRO A 80 -7.24 0.11 -2.80
C PRO A 80 -8.16 0.42 -1.62
N GLU A 81 -9.30 -0.26 -1.56
CA GLU A 81 -10.07 -0.36 -0.33
C GLU A 81 -9.36 -1.29 0.66
N VAL A 82 -9.35 -0.92 1.94
CA VAL A 82 -8.76 -1.74 3.00
C VAL A 82 -9.73 -1.84 4.16
N PRO A 83 -9.99 -3.05 4.71
CA PRO A 83 -10.95 -3.21 5.80
C PRO A 83 -10.64 -2.29 6.99
N GLN A 84 -11.68 -1.70 7.59
CA GLN A 84 -11.60 -0.73 8.70
C GLN A 84 -10.98 0.63 8.34
N GLY A 85 -10.62 0.86 7.07
CA GLY A 85 -10.21 2.16 6.57
C GLY A 85 -11.41 3.04 6.20
N ILE A 86 -11.22 4.34 6.29
CA ILE A 86 -12.15 5.35 5.79
C ILE A 86 -11.63 5.96 4.48
N TYR A 87 -10.36 6.38 4.47
CA TYR A 87 -9.74 7.07 3.34
C TYR A 87 -8.21 6.98 3.40
N TRP A 88 -7.54 7.37 2.32
CA TRP A 88 -6.08 7.49 2.25
C TRP A 88 -5.62 8.92 2.44
N ASN A 89 -4.56 9.12 3.24
CA ASN A 89 -3.88 10.40 3.37
C ASN A 89 -2.49 10.31 2.73
N ARG A 90 -2.24 11.08 1.67
CA ARG A 90 -0.93 11.11 1.02
C ARG A 90 0.09 11.81 1.91
N LEU A 91 1.14 11.11 2.33
CA LEU A 91 2.19 11.67 3.17
C LEU A 91 3.40 12.16 2.35
N ILE A 92 3.76 11.44 1.31
CA ILE A 92 4.93 11.74 0.47
C ILE A 92 4.54 11.61 -0.99
N ASP A 93 5.01 12.58 -1.79
CA ASP A 93 5.10 12.51 -3.25
C ASP A 93 6.47 13.02 -3.68
N THR A 94 7.30 12.16 -4.29
CA THR A 94 8.64 12.59 -4.75
C THR A 94 8.59 13.55 -5.94
N ASN A 95 7.49 13.58 -6.70
CA ASN A 95 7.28 14.52 -7.79
C ASN A 95 6.94 15.93 -7.28
N ASN A 96 6.33 16.03 -6.11
CA ASN A 96 6.08 17.29 -5.41
C ASN A 96 6.53 17.19 -3.94
N PRO A 97 7.84 17.36 -3.66
CA PRO A 97 8.39 17.20 -2.32
C PRO A 97 7.83 18.17 -1.26
N ASN A 98 7.18 19.25 -1.69
CA ASN A 98 6.55 20.25 -0.81
C ASN A 98 5.03 20.07 -0.70
N ALA A 99 4.48 19.00 -1.29
CA ALA A 99 3.07 18.69 -1.18
C ALA A 99 2.68 18.52 0.29
N ARG A 100 1.53 19.11 0.64
CA ARG A 100 0.94 18.88 1.96
C ARG A 100 0.18 17.56 1.97
N PRO A 101 -0.08 17.00 3.17
CA PRO A 101 -1.01 15.89 3.30
C PRO A 101 -2.36 16.20 2.67
N GLU A 102 -2.90 15.23 1.95
CA GLU A 102 -4.11 15.37 1.15
C GLU A 102 -4.90 14.06 1.22
N ARG A 103 -6.22 14.19 1.41
CA ARG A 103 -7.16 13.09 1.51
C ARG A 103 -7.58 12.62 0.13
N PHE A 104 -7.64 11.31 -0.04
CA PHE A 104 -8.15 10.61 -1.20
C PHE A 104 -9.12 9.51 -0.77
N GLU A 105 -10.22 9.36 -1.48
CA GLU A 105 -11.18 8.29 -1.26
C GLU A 105 -10.64 6.97 -1.82
N PHE A 106 -11.28 5.85 -1.45
CA PHE A 106 -11.01 4.58 -2.12
C PHE A 106 -11.42 4.63 -3.59
N SER A 107 -10.71 3.87 -4.41
CA SER A 107 -10.86 3.84 -5.87
C SER A 107 -10.53 5.15 -6.60
N ASP A 108 -10.15 6.23 -5.90
CA ASP A 108 -9.55 7.39 -6.55
C ASP A 108 -8.32 6.94 -7.36
N GLU A 109 -8.18 7.48 -8.58
CA GLU A 109 -6.98 7.28 -9.38
C GLU A 109 -5.97 8.39 -9.10
N TYR A 110 -4.74 7.99 -8.77
CA TYR A 110 -3.60 8.90 -8.70
C TYR A 110 -2.74 8.75 -9.96
N ALA A 111 -2.47 9.86 -10.65
CA ALA A 111 -1.57 9.89 -11.80
C ALA A 111 -0.11 9.98 -11.33
N LEU A 112 0.57 8.84 -11.22
CA LEU A 112 1.98 8.81 -10.82
C LEU A 112 2.87 9.21 -11.97
N THR A 113 3.66 10.26 -11.80
CA THR A 113 4.66 10.65 -12.80
C THR A 113 5.76 9.59 -12.93
N GLY A 114 6.49 9.62 -14.05
CA GLY A 114 7.57 8.68 -14.29
C GLY A 114 8.69 8.80 -13.23
N ARG A 115 9.26 7.66 -12.85
CA ARG A 115 10.37 7.58 -11.86
C ARG A 115 10.02 8.24 -10.52
N SER A 116 8.83 7.97 -10.00
CA SER A 116 8.33 8.55 -8.75
C SER A 116 7.96 7.49 -7.71
N LEU A 117 7.83 7.95 -6.47
CA LEU A 117 7.33 7.18 -5.33
C LEU A 117 6.31 8.00 -4.55
N LEU A 118 5.25 7.33 -4.11
CA LEU A 118 4.24 7.85 -3.19
C LEU A 118 4.21 7.04 -1.90
N LEU A 119 3.84 7.71 -0.80
CA LEU A 119 3.48 7.08 0.46
C LEU A 119 2.11 7.59 0.92
N PHE A 120 1.21 6.68 1.24
CA PHE A 120 -0.06 6.97 1.87
C PHE A 120 -0.18 6.26 3.22
N GLU A 121 -0.91 6.87 4.13
CA GLU A 121 -1.38 6.27 5.37
C GLU A 121 -2.89 6.07 5.31
N LEU A 122 -3.34 4.90 5.74
CA LEU A 122 -4.77 4.60 5.86
C LEU A 122 -5.31 5.22 7.14
N ILE A 123 -6.29 6.10 7.01
CA ILE A 123 -7.03 6.63 8.17
C ILE A 123 -8.19 5.67 8.47
N LYS A 124 -8.34 5.32 9.75
CA LYS A 124 -9.37 4.41 10.28
C LYS A 124 -10.36 5.20 11.12
N GLU A 125 -11.55 4.67 11.37
CA GLU A 125 -12.43 5.23 12.42
C GLU A 125 -11.75 5.08 13.78
N GLU A 126 -11.77 6.13 14.60
CA GLU A 126 -11.41 6.02 16.01
C GLU A 126 -12.51 5.19 16.71
N GLU A 127 -12.11 4.15 17.45
CA GLU A 127 -13.01 3.35 18.31
C GLU A 127 -13.50 4.14 19.53
#